data_AF-A0AAU9IHH2-F1
#
_entry.id   AF-A0AAU9IHH2-F1
#
_cell.length_a   1.000
_cell.length_b   1.000
_cell.length_c   1.000
_cell.angle_alpha   90.00
_cell.angle_beta   90.00
_cell.angle_gamma   90.00
#
_symmetry.space_group_name_H-M   'P 1'
#
loop_
_entity.id
_entity.type
_entity.pdbx_description
1 polymer ?
#
loop_
_entity_poly.entity_id
_entity_poly.type
_entity_poly.pdbx_seq_one_letter_code
_entity_poly.pdbx_strand_id
1 'polypeptide(L)'
;MTNLPEDPRYIDDENYIYLDKDGNAQKMIEVTVHWNPVPKQVILVTVSKNDSLSYLCFRIGEAMEKYSTFSGLTNLRAINLTNNQVLLPKIGTIGDYIKTGDHLTCDIASNDIWIDVQVECSLIQLVISFEIKVSFTIPNETLQYSLVEIVNKVLNTRSVPFQYEESDIQLKKVLIEQQQTEGSQDYKKNAAGPNINRKLAVDLRKGQQVGDELDYLNRYVICSLEKRKKSEFDLSQAANSSHSYTVNDTFNDLTCTFPIRSLKVEPKVYSNPYEMKSHNKIQNESMSRQKMCHCDCF
;
A
#
# COMPACT_ATOMS: atom_id res chain seq x y z
N MET A 1 28.63 -41.61 19.45
CA MET A 1 28.67 -40.44 20.35
C MET A 1 29.45 -39.36 19.63
N THR A 2 28.73 -38.55 18.86
CA THR A 2 29.29 -37.46 18.05
C THR A 2 28.91 -36.16 18.74
N ASN A 3 29.93 -35.44 19.23
CA ASN A 3 29.79 -34.11 19.78
C ASN A 3 29.21 -33.18 18.72
N LEU A 4 27.99 -32.71 18.96
CA LEU A 4 27.41 -31.58 18.25
C LEU A 4 28.16 -30.31 18.68
N PRO A 5 28.52 -29.40 17.74
CA PRO A 5 29.12 -28.13 18.10
C PRO A 5 28.13 -27.32 18.92
N GLU A 6 28.65 -26.65 19.94
CA GLU A 6 27.91 -25.78 20.84
C GLU A 6 27.17 -24.67 20.07
N ASP A 7 25.95 -24.44 20.56
CA ASP A 7 24.97 -23.43 20.20
C ASP A 7 25.61 -22.02 20.05
N PRO A 8 25.39 -21.29 18.94
CA PRO A 8 26.00 -19.97 18.70
C PRO A 8 25.29 -18.87 19.50
N ARG A 9 25.18 -19.04 20.83
CA ARG A 9 24.74 -18.03 21.79
C ARG A 9 25.90 -17.23 22.41
N TYR A 10 27.04 -17.22 21.74
CA TYR A 10 28.10 -16.22 21.99
C TYR A 10 27.99 -15.13 20.92
N ILE A 11 27.10 -14.18 21.17
CA ILE A 11 27.20 -12.85 20.56
C ILE A 11 28.30 -12.17 21.37
N ASP A 12 29.50 -12.14 20.79
CA ASP A 12 30.54 -11.24 21.26
C ASP A 12 29.96 -9.82 21.17
N ASP A 13 29.95 -9.08 22.27
CA ASP A 13 29.52 -7.69 22.32
C ASP A 13 30.48 -6.86 21.45
N GLU A 14 30.26 -6.86 20.13
CA GLU A 14 30.90 -5.94 19.20
C GLU A 14 30.46 -4.52 19.59
N ASN A 15 31.22 -3.93 20.51
CA ASN A 15 31.12 -2.55 20.90
C ASN A 15 31.58 -1.71 19.70
N TYR A 16 30.66 -1.41 18.80
CA TYR A 16 30.89 -0.40 17.77
C TYR A 16 31.16 0.94 18.47
N ILE A 17 32.40 1.40 18.43
CA ILE A 17 32.81 2.71 18.92
C ILE A 17 32.32 3.74 17.90
N TYR A 18 31.26 4.45 18.22
CA TYR A 18 30.79 5.60 17.44
C TYR A 18 31.28 6.88 18.10
N LEU A 19 31.70 7.83 17.26
CA LEU A 19 32.06 9.16 17.72
C LEU A 19 30.80 10.04 17.71
N ASP A 20 30.53 10.73 18.81
CA ASP A 20 29.45 11.72 18.88
C ASP A 20 29.77 12.95 18.02
N LYS A 21 28.86 13.94 18.02
CA LYS A 21 29.01 15.19 17.27
C LYS A 21 30.27 15.98 17.66
N ASP A 22 30.82 15.71 18.84
CA ASP A 22 32.01 16.33 19.39
C ASP A 22 33.26 15.44 19.23
N GLY A 23 33.14 14.30 18.55
CA GLY A 23 34.23 13.37 18.27
C GLY A 23 34.55 12.41 19.42
N ASN A 24 33.71 12.30 20.45
CA ASN A 24 33.96 11.39 21.58
C ASN A 24 33.35 10.01 21.34
N ALA A 25 34.12 8.97 21.68
CA ALA A 25 33.66 7.59 21.67
C ALA A 25 32.48 7.37 22.64
N GLN A 26 31.33 6.97 22.11
CA GLN A 26 30.15 6.63 22.90
C GLN A 26 29.76 5.16 22.70
N LYS A 27 29.41 4.50 23.82
CA LYS A 27 28.88 3.14 23.81
C LYS A 27 27.44 3.19 23.31
N MET A 28 27.21 2.64 22.13
CA MET A 28 25.87 2.48 21.62
C MET A 28 25.17 1.30 22.30
N ILE A 29 23.85 1.43 22.44
CA ILE A 29 22.97 0.33 22.81
C ILE A 29 22.10 -0.01 21.61
N GLU A 30 21.87 -1.30 21.44
CA GLU A 30 20.91 -1.83 20.48
C GLU A 30 19.56 -2.00 21.18
N VAL A 31 18.54 -1.40 20.61
CA VAL A 31 17.19 -1.43 21.17
C VAL A 31 16.28 -2.18 20.21
N THR A 32 15.65 -3.25 20.72
CA THR A 32 14.61 -3.99 20.00
C THR A 32 13.28 -3.27 20.20
N VAL A 33 12.65 -2.85 19.11
CA VAL A 33 11.35 -2.17 19.17
C VAL A 33 10.30 -2.97 18.39
N HIS A 34 9.15 -3.17 19.01
CA HIS A 34 7.95 -3.72 18.37
C HIS A 34 6.93 -2.59 18.17
N TRP A 35 6.28 -2.56 17.01
CA TRP A 35 5.25 -1.56 16.72
C TRP A 35 3.86 -2.17 16.84
N ASN A 36 2.96 -1.51 17.58
CA ASN A 36 1.56 -1.89 17.57
C ASN A 36 0.87 -1.32 16.32
N PRO A 37 -0.12 -2.04 15.76
CA PRO A 37 -0.70 -3.30 16.23
C PRO A 37 -0.04 -4.57 15.64
N VAL A 38 1.15 -4.47 15.03
CA VAL A 38 1.86 -5.61 14.44
C VAL A 38 3.14 -5.91 15.25
N PRO A 39 3.01 -6.42 16.50
CA PRO A 39 4.13 -6.58 17.42
C PRO A 39 5.14 -7.65 16.99
N LYS A 40 4.99 -8.27 15.80
CA LYS A 40 5.90 -9.30 15.29
C LYS A 40 7.12 -8.73 14.58
N GLN A 41 7.10 -7.44 14.24
CA GLN A 41 8.19 -6.82 13.51
C GLN A 41 9.17 -6.16 14.48
N VAL A 42 10.38 -6.71 14.51
CA VAL A 42 11.50 -6.22 15.31
C VAL A 42 12.32 -5.26 14.47
N ILE A 43 12.59 -4.07 15.00
CA ILE A 43 13.62 -3.17 14.46
C ILE A 43 14.73 -3.00 15.49
N LEU A 44 15.93 -2.81 14.96
CA LEU A 44 17.15 -2.60 15.74
C LEU A 44 17.56 -1.14 15.55
N VAL A 45 17.68 -0.42 16.66
CA VAL A 45 18.07 0.99 16.66
C VAL A 45 19.29 1.18 17.53
N THR A 46 20.31 1.81 16.96
CA THR A 46 21.59 2.08 17.61
C THR A 46 21.61 3.52 18.13
N VAL A 47 21.67 3.68 19.45
CA VAL A 47 21.60 4.97 20.16
C VAL A 47 22.58 5.03 21.33
N SER A 48 22.95 6.24 21.75
CA SER A 48 23.76 6.43 22.95
C SER A 48 22.90 6.54 24.20
N LYS A 49 23.37 6.02 25.33
CA LYS A 49 22.70 6.22 26.63
C LYS A 49 22.51 7.70 27.01
N ASN A 50 23.36 8.59 26.49
CA ASN A 50 23.30 10.03 26.78
C ASN A 50 22.31 10.76 25.85
N ASP A 51 21.83 10.10 24.79
CA ASP A 51 20.85 10.69 23.90
C ASP A 51 19.52 10.90 24.64
N SER A 52 18.73 11.86 24.15
CA SER A 52 17.38 12.06 24.66
C SER A 52 16.42 10.97 24.19
N LEU A 53 15.40 10.67 25.00
CA LEU A 53 14.29 9.80 24.59
C LEU A 53 13.60 10.30 23.32
N SER A 54 13.49 11.63 23.14
CA SER A 54 12.96 12.23 21.92
C SER A 54 13.78 11.88 20.68
N TYR A 55 15.11 11.84 20.81
CA TYR A 55 15.99 11.43 19.73
C TYR A 55 15.84 9.94 19.40
N LEU A 56 15.70 9.08 20.42
CA LEU A 56 15.36 7.67 20.19
C LEU A 56 14.06 7.51 19.39
N CYS A 57 13.00 8.25 19.75
CA CYS A 57 11.73 8.20 19.02
C CYS A 57 11.89 8.61 17.55
N PHE A 58 12.73 9.60 17.28
CA PHE A 58 13.08 10.02 15.92
C PHE A 58 13.87 8.92 15.17
N ARG A 59 14.90 8.34 15.79
CA ARG A 59 15.71 7.25 15.21
C ARG A 59 14.90 5.99 14.91
N ILE A 60 13.89 5.70 15.74
CA ILE A 60 12.91 4.65 15.45
C ILE A 60 12.13 4.99 14.17
N GLY A 61 11.66 6.23 14.01
CA GLY A 61 11.02 6.70 12.78
C GLY A 61 11.91 6.52 11.56
N GLU A 62 13.18 6.95 11.62
CA GLU A 62 14.15 6.74 10.54
C GLU A 62 14.38 5.27 10.21
N ALA A 63 14.39 4.38 11.22
CA ALA A 63 14.50 2.95 10.97
C ALA A 63 13.26 2.40 10.23
N MET A 64 12.09 2.96 10.49
CA MET A 64 10.81 2.55 9.88
C MET A 64 10.67 3.01 8.42
N GLU A 65 11.34 4.08 8.00
CA GLU A 65 11.38 4.56 6.59
C GLU A 65 11.80 3.47 5.58
N LYS A 66 12.53 2.44 6.02
CA LYS A 66 12.92 1.31 5.17
C LYS A 66 11.73 0.46 4.70
N TYR A 67 10.60 0.54 5.38
CA TYR A 67 9.39 -0.18 5.00
C TYR A 67 8.54 0.69 4.07
N SER A 68 8.05 0.11 2.97
CA SER A 68 7.24 0.84 1.97
C SER A 68 6.07 1.60 2.59
N THR A 69 5.39 0.99 3.57
CA THR A 69 4.31 1.60 4.37
C THR A 69 4.65 2.97 4.95
N PHE A 70 5.90 3.15 5.41
CA PHE A 70 6.32 4.36 6.11
C PHE A 70 7.28 5.23 5.29
N SER A 71 7.74 4.75 4.15
CA SER A 71 8.70 5.45 3.32
C SER A 71 8.14 6.79 2.81
N GLY A 72 8.87 7.87 3.06
CA GLY A 72 8.55 9.24 2.64
C GLY A 72 7.39 9.89 3.40
N LEU A 73 7.07 9.38 4.60
CA LEU A 73 6.06 9.98 5.47
C LEU A 73 6.65 11.19 6.23
N THR A 74 5.83 12.21 6.40
CA THR A 74 6.23 13.45 7.06
C THR A 74 6.17 13.29 8.57
N ASN A 75 7.24 13.69 9.27
CA ASN A 75 7.32 13.68 10.74
C ASN A 75 7.09 12.27 11.34
N LEU A 76 7.58 11.24 10.65
CA LEU A 76 7.54 9.86 11.11
C LEU A 76 8.38 9.68 12.38
N ARG A 77 7.75 9.19 13.46
CA ARG A 77 8.41 8.96 14.74
C ARG A 77 7.66 7.93 15.59
N ALA A 78 8.37 7.34 16.55
CA ALA A 78 7.71 6.59 17.62
C ALA A 78 6.97 7.52 18.58
N ILE A 79 5.85 7.04 19.10
CA ILE A 79 5.11 7.60 20.22
C ILE A 79 4.75 6.48 21.20
N ASN A 80 4.29 6.85 22.40
CA ASN A 80 3.86 5.88 23.42
C ASN A 80 4.91 4.78 23.69
N LEU A 81 6.19 5.16 23.70
CA LEU A 81 7.29 4.24 23.92
C LEU A 81 7.18 3.64 25.32
N THR A 82 7.20 2.31 25.39
CA THR A 82 7.01 1.54 26.62
C THR A 82 8.18 0.58 26.79
N ASN A 83 8.66 0.43 28.01
CA ASN A 83 9.66 -0.55 28.42
C ASN A 83 9.02 -1.50 29.42
N ASN A 84 8.96 -2.80 29.11
CA ASN A 84 8.28 -3.78 29.96
C ASN A 84 6.84 -3.34 30.34
N GLN A 85 6.08 -2.85 29.36
CA GLN A 85 4.71 -2.31 29.51
C GLN A 85 4.59 -1.00 30.32
N VAL A 86 5.70 -0.43 30.80
CA VAL A 86 5.70 0.87 31.47
C VAL A 86 5.97 1.98 30.46
N LEU A 87 5.06 2.96 30.38
CA LEU A 87 5.20 4.12 29.50
C LEU A 87 6.41 4.97 29.92
N LEU A 88 7.32 5.21 28.98
CA LEU A 88 8.47 6.07 29.17
C LEU A 88 8.06 7.55 29.13
N PRO A 89 8.75 8.43 29.89
CA PRO A 89 8.44 9.85 29.87
C PRO A 89 8.82 10.51 28.54
N LYS A 90 8.19 11.64 28.24
CA LYS A 90 8.47 12.42 27.02
C LYS A 90 9.82 13.13 27.04
N ILE A 91 10.41 13.31 28.22
CA ILE A 91 11.67 14.04 28.45
C ILE A 91 12.55 13.16 29.34
N GLY A 92 13.84 13.14 29.06
CA GLY A 92 14.83 12.35 29.78
C GLY A 92 15.90 11.81 28.86
N THR A 93 16.94 11.20 29.46
CA THR A 93 17.98 10.51 28.69
C THR A 93 17.66 9.03 28.59
N ILE A 94 18.18 8.37 27.56
CA ILE A 94 17.96 6.94 27.34
C ILE A 94 18.48 6.11 28.52
N GLY A 95 19.66 6.44 29.05
CA GLY A 95 20.31 5.70 30.13
C GLY A 95 19.57 5.72 31.46
N ASP A 96 18.67 6.70 31.67
CA ASP A 96 17.84 6.77 32.87
C ASP A 96 16.73 5.71 32.88
N TYR A 97 16.28 5.25 31.70
CA TYR A 97 15.06 4.44 31.56
C TYR A 97 15.24 3.13 30.79
N ILE A 98 16.31 3.00 30.00
CA ILE A 98 16.53 1.89 29.08
C ILE A 98 17.89 1.28 29.36
N LYS A 99 17.91 -0.02 29.63
CA LYS A 99 19.10 -0.83 29.84
C LYS A 99 19.38 -1.69 28.62
N THR A 100 20.63 -2.11 28.48
CA THR A 100 21.02 -3.09 27.46
C THR A 100 20.20 -4.38 27.62
N GLY A 101 19.59 -4.84 26.54
CA GLY A 101 18.73 -6.03 26.53
C GLY A 101 17.24 -5.75 26.78
N ASP A 102 16.85 -4.51 27.07
CA ASP A 102 15.42 -4.17 27.20
C ASP A 102 14.69 -4.27 25.85
N HIS A 103 13.44 -4.72 25.90
CA HIS A 103 12.54 -4.74 24.75
C HIS A 103 11.54 -3.60 24.87
N LEU A 104 11.52 -2.74 23.85
CA LEU A 104 10.59 -1.63 23.79
C LEU A 104 9.40 -1.96 22.89
N THR A 105 8.27 -1.37 23.23
CA THR A 105 7.06 -1.35 22.40
C THR A 105 6.68 0.11 22.15
N CYS A 106 6.25 0.44 20.94
CA CYS A 106 5.78 1.80 20.63
C CYS A 106 4.62 1.77 19.64
N ASP A 107 3.92 2.89 19.55
CA ASP A 107 3.10 3.19 18.38
C ASP A 107 3.91 4.07 17.42
N ILE A 108 3.51 4.10 16.16
CA ILE A 108 4.12 4.95 15.13
C ILE A 108 3.16 6.08 14.80
N ALA A 109 3.69 7.29 14.66
CA ALA A 109 2.94 8.45 14.22
C ALA A 109 3.66 9.17 13.07
N SER A 110 2.86 9.70 12.15
CA SER A 110 3.26 10.63 11.09
C SER A 110 2.13 11.64 10.85
N ASN A 111 2.37 12.63 10.00
CA ASN A 111 1.34 13.59 9.61
C ASN A 111 0.50 13.10 8.43
N ASP A 112 1.01 12.15 7.66
CA ASP A 112 0.43 11.63 6.43
C ASP A 112 0.48 10.09 6.39
N ILE A 113 -0.28 9.50 5.47
CA ILE A 113 -0.37 8.05 5.27
C ILE A 113 -0.42 7.73 3.78
N TRP A 114 0.16 6.58 3.40
CA TRP A 114 -0.07 5.96 2.10
C TRP A 114 -1.36 5.15 2.13
N ILE A 115 -2.31 5.51 1.27
CA ILE A 115 -3.57 4.77 1.08
C ILE A 115 -3.44 3.89 -0.17
N ASP A 116 -3.76 2.61 -0.02
CA ASP A 116 -3.84 1.67 -1.14
C ASP A 116 -5.20 1.83 -1.82
N VAL A 117 -5.23 2.30 -3.07
CA VAL A 117 -6.46 2.62 -3.79
C VAL A 117 -6.69 1.65 -4.94
N GLN A 118 -7.90 1.11 -5.01
CA GLN A 118 -8.43 0.43 -6.20
C GLN A 118 -9.67 1.17 -6.71
N VAL A 119 -9.59 1.70 -7.92
CA VAL A 119 -10.70 2.32 -8.63
C VAL A 119 -11.27 1.34 -9.64
N GLU A 120 -12.59 1.14 -9.59
CA GLU A 120 -13.34 0.34 -10.55
C GLU A 120 -14.23 1.23 -11.41
N CYS A 121 -13.86 1.35 -12.68
CA CYS A 121 -14.60 2.11 -13.69
C CYS A 121 -15.53 1.16 -14.45
N SER A 122 -16.75 0.95 -13.95
CA SER A 122 -17.66 -0.09 -14.45
C SER A 122 -18.03 0.07 -15.93
N LEU A 123 -18.26 1.30 -16.39
CA LEU A 123 -18.73 1.58 -17.76
C LEU A 123 -17.68 1.32 -18.83
N ILE A 124 -16.44 1.69 -18.55
CA ILE A 124 -15.30 1.55 -19.47
C ILE A 124 -14.48 0.28 -19.20
N GLN A 125 -14.96 -0.57 -18.29
CA GLN A 125 -14.33 -1.85 -17.92
C GLN A 125 -12.84 -1.69 -17.60
N LEU A 126 -12.51 -0.75 -16.71
CA LEU A 126 -11.13 -0.50 -16.28
C LEU A 126 -11.02 -0.63 -14.76
N VAL A 127 -9.88 -1.16 -14.31
CA VAL A 127 -9.43 -1.12 -12.92
C VAL A 127 -8.13 -0.33 -12.87
N ILE A 128 -8.09 0.66 -11.98
CA ILE A 128 -6.90 1.48 -11.75
C ILE A 128 -6.48 1.26 -10.30
N SER A 129 -5.22 0.87 -10.09
CA SER A 129 -4.66 0.65 -8.76
C SER A 129 -3.43 1.51 -8.57
N PHE A 130 -3.32 2.16 -7.41
CA PHE A 130 -2.18 2.98 -7.05
C PHE A 130 -2.15 3.20 -5.54
N GLU A 131 -1.05 3.75 -5.06
CA GLU A 131 -0.94 4.28 -3.71
C GLU A 131 -0.93 5.80 -3.76
N ILE A 132 -1.62 6.47 -2.84
CA ILE A 132 -1.63 7.93 -2.71
C ILE A 132 -1.24 8.35 -1.29
N LYS A 133 -0.31 9.30 -1.17
CA LYS A 133 0.04 9.89 0.12
C LYS A 133 -0.91 11.03 0.45
N VAL A 134 -1.54 11.00 1.62
CA VAL A 134 -2.45 12.05 2.06
C VAL A 134 -2.23 12.41 3.51
N SER A 135 -2.44 13.69 3.86
CA SER A 135 -2.43 14.12 5.27
C SER A 135 -3.63 13.50 6.00
N PHE A 136 -3.44 13.09 7.24
CA PHE A 136 -4.52 12.60 8.09
C PHE A 136 -5.65 13.63 8.28
N THR A 137 -5.32 14.92 8.17
CA THR A 137 -6.24 16.02 8.41
C THR A 137 -7.14 16.37 7.23
N ILE A 138 -6.93 15.80 6.04
CA ILE A 138 -7.78 16.13 4.89
C ILE A 138 -9.18 15.54 5.07
N PRO A 139 -10.25 16.23 4.66
CA PRO A 139 -11.58 15.65 4.58
C PRO A 139 -11.66 14.50 3.57
N ASN A 140 -12.50 13.52 3.85
CA ASN A 140 -12.78 12.41 2.93
C ASN A 140 -13.32 12.89 1.57
N GLU A 141 -14.03 14.01 1.52
CA GLU A 141 -14.48 14.64 0.28
C GLU A 141 -13.33 15.16 -0.58
N THR A 142 -12.28 15.68 0.07
CA THR A 142 -11.08 16.13 -0.66
C THR A 142 -10.34 14.94 -1.26
N LEU A 143 -10.25 13.82 -0.53
CA LEU A 143 -9.73 12.57 -1.07
C LEU A 143 -10.58 12.11 -2.28
N GLN A 144 -11.91 12.12 -2.14
CA GLN A 144 -12.84 11.77 -3.22
C GLN A 144 -12.60 12.62 -4.48
N TYR A 145 -12.46 13.94 -4.33
CA TYR A 145 -12.14 14.85 -5.44
C TYR A 145 -10.81 14.49 -6.11
N SER A 146 -9.74 14.33 -5.33
CA SER A 146 -8.42 13.97 -5.85
C SER A 146 -8.45 12.65 -6.62
N LEU A 147 -9.20 11.65 -6.14
CA LEU A 147 -9.34 10.37 -6.83
C LEU A 147 -10.04 10.51 -8.18
N VAL A 148 -11.11 11.30 -8.28
CA VAL A 148 -11.79 11.58 -9.55
C VAL A 148 -10.87 12.31 -10.52
N GLU A 149 -10.11 13.30 -10.04
CA GLU A 149 -9.17 14.04 -10.88
C GLU A 149 -8.04 13.14 -11.43
N ILE A 150 -7.46 12.29 -10.57
CA ILE A 150 -6.45 11.30 -10.99
C ILE A 150 -7.02 10.39 -12.07
N VAL A 151 -8.22 9.84 -11.87
CA VAL A 151 -8.85 8.95 -12.85
C VAL A 151 -9.08 9.67 -14.17
N ASN A 152 -9.66 10.87 -14.14
CA ASN A 152 -9.91 11.66 -15.35
C ASN A 152 -8.61 11.98 -16.10
N LYS A 153 -7.52 12.29 -15.39
CA LYS A 153 -6.20 12.47 -16.02
C LYS A 153 -5.70 11.18 -16.67
N VAL A 154 -5.80 10.04 -15.99
CA VAL A 154 -5.47 8.73 -16.56
C VAL A 154 -6.28 8.44 -17.82
N LEU A 155 -7.58 8.72 -17.83
CA LEU A 155 -8.45 8.53 -19.00
C LEU A 155 -8.08 9.45 -20.16
N ASN A 156 -7.87 10.74 -19.87
CA ASN A 156 -7.48 11.73 -20.87
C ASN A 156 -6.16 11.36 -21.55
N THR A 157 -5.16 10.89 -20.80
CA THR A 157 -3.89 10.48 -21.39
C THR A 157 -3.99 9.21 -22.22
N ARG A 158 -4.98 8.37 -21.96
CA ARG A 158 -5.32 7.21 -22.81
C ARG A 158 -6.27 7.57 -23.95
N SER A 159 -6.53 8.87 -24.16
CA SER A 159 -7.45 9.38 -25.18
C SER A 159 -8.84 8.74 -25.09
N VAL A 160 -9.28 8.39 -23.87
CA VAL A 160 -10.65 7.94 -23.63
C VAL A 160 -11.48 9.20 -23.46
N PRO A 161 -12.45 9.50 -24.34
CA PRO A 161 -13.21 10.76 -24.30
C PRO A 161 -14.29 10.75 -23.21
N PHE A 162 -13.95 10.27 -22.02
CA PHE A 162 -14.85 9.99 -20.92
C PHE A 162 -14.38 10.72 -19.66
N GLN A 163 -15.31 11.40 -18.98
CA GLN A 163 -15.03 12.15 -17.76
C GLN A 163 -16.05 11.84 -16.68
N TYR A 164 -15.54 11.49 -15.49
CA TYR A 164 -16.31 11.30 -14.27
C TYR A 164 -16.44 12.62 -13.49
N GLU A 165 -17.56 12.77 -12.79
CA GLU A 165 -17.81 13.86 -11.85
C GLU A 165 -17.69 13.34 -10.39
N GLU A 166 -17.54 14.25 -9.43
CA GLU A 166 -17.55 13.89 -7.99
C GLU A 166 -18.83 13.16 -7.56
N SER A 167 -19.93 13.36 -8.28
CA SER A 167 -21.21 12.69 -7.98
C SER A 167 -21.25 11.22 -8.43
N ASP A 168 -20.30 10.80 -9.28
CA ASP A 168 -20.22 9.46 -9.86
C ASP A 168 -19.40 8.47 -9.01
N ILE A 169 -18.70 8.94 -7.97
CA ILE A 169 -17.81 8.14 -7.12
C ILE A 169 -18.49 7.70 -5.82
N GLN A 170 -18.34 6.42 -5.50
CA GLN A 170 -18.60 5.86 -4.18
C GLN A 170 -17.29 5.36 -3.58
N LEU A 171 -16.95 5.87 -2.39
CA LEU A 171 -15.69 5.57 -1.71
C LEU A 171 -15.93 4.68 -0.49
N LYS A 172 -15.29 3.51 -0.47
CA LYS A 172 -15.42 2.51 0.60
C LYS A 172 -14.04 2.15 1.15
N LYS A 173 -13.90 2.12 2.47
CA LYS A 173 -12.76 1.49 3.11
C LYS A 173 -13.00 -0.01 3.26
N VAL A 174 -11.95 -0.81 3.17
CA VAL A 174 -12.02 -2.25 3.41
C VAL A 174 -11.45 -2.56 4.78
N LEU A 175 -12.28 -3.17 5.62
CA LEU A 175 -11.84 -3.71 6.90
C LEU A 175 -11.26 -5.10 6.68
N ILE A 176 -10.01 -5.27 7.10
CA ILE A 176 -9.32 -6.56 7.08
C ILE A 176 -9.43 -7.13 8.50
N GLU A 177 -10.31 -8.11 8.69
CA GLU A 177 -10.34 -8.88 9.93
C GLU A 177 -9.05 -9.71 10.02
N GLN A 178 -8.10 -9.25 10.84
CA GLN A 178 -6.94 -10.07 11.21
C GLN A 178 -7.43 -11.14 12.18
N GLN A 179 -7.58 -12.38 11.70
CA GLN A 179 -7.64 -13.51 12.64
C GLN A 179 -6.28 -13.61 13.34
N GLN A 180 -6.27 -13.33 14.64
CA GLN A 180 -5.15 -13.68 15.50
C GLN A 180 -5.02 -15.19 15.51
N THR A 181 -4.15 -15.75 14.66
CA THR A 181 -3.67 -17.12 14.87
C THR A 181 -2.64 -17.04 16.01
N GLU A 182 -3.14 -17.16 17.24
CA GLU A 182 -2.30 -17.53 18.37
C GLU A 182 -1.82 -18.98 18.14
N GLY A 183 -0.51 -19.18 18.12
CA GLY A 183 0.11 -20.49 18.14
C GLY A 183 0.41 -21.12 16.78
N SER A 184 1.64 -20.91 16.29
CA SER A 184 2.55 -22.01 15.94
C SER A 184 3.86 -21.39 15.45
N GLN A 185 4.94 -21.69 16.17
CA GLN A 185 6.28 -21.67 15.59
C GLN A 185 6.30 -22.66 14.41
N ASP A 186 7.21 -22.42 13.46
CA ASP A 186 7.45 -23.18 12.22
C ASP A 186 6.47 -22.99 11.06
N TYR A 187 6.77 -22.02 10.18
CA TYR A 187 6.50 -22.18 8.74
C TYR A 187 7.64 -21.57 7.90
N LYS A 188 8.61 -22.41 7.55
CA LYS A 188 9.31 -22.31 6.27
C LYS A 188 8.31 -22.67 5.16
N LYS A 189 8.30 -21.85 4.09
CA LYS A 189 7.63 -22.06 2.80
C LYS A 189 6.09 -22.07 2.84
N ASN A 190 5.50 -20.95 2.42
CA ASN A 190 4.49 -20.92 1.36
C ASN A 190 4.38 -19.49 0.80
N ALA A 191 4.66 -19.34 -0.50
CA ALA A 191 4.48 -18.12 -1.28
C ALA A 191 3.00 -17.97 -1.74
N ALA A 192 2.08 -18.16 -0.81
CA ALA A 192 0.67 -17.86 -0.96
C ALA A 192 0.30 -17.02 0.27
N GLY A 193 -0.10 -15.77 0.02
CA GLY A 193 -0.41 -14.81 1.07
C GLY A 193 -1.44 -15.34 2.09
N PRO A 194 -1.54 -14.69 3.26
CA PRO A 194 -2.50 -15.08 4.29
C PRO A 194 -3.91 -15.20 3.69
N ASN A 195 -4.60 -16.30 3.99
CA ASN A 195 -6.01 -16.53 3.64
C ASN A 195 -6.88 -15.49 4.37
N ILE A 196 -7.11 -14.34 3.73
CA ILE A 196 -7.97 -13.26 4.22
C ILE A 196 -9.43 -13.62 3.90
N ASN A 197 -10.15 -14.13 4.90
CA ASN A 197 -11.57 -14.44 4.79
C ASN A 197 -12.40 -13.25 5.31
N ARG A 198 -13.29 -12.74 4.44
CA ARG A 198 -14.27 -11.63 4.60
C ARG A 198 -13.68 -10.21 4.63
N LYS A 199 -13.69 -9.57 3.46
CA LYS A 199 -13.53 -8.11 3.30
C LYS A 199 -14.89 -7.45 3.55
N LEU A 200 -15.06 -6.73 4.66
CA LEU A 200 -16.21 -5.85 4.84
C LEU A 200 -15.87 -4.48 4.23
N ALA A 201 -16.64 -4.02 3.26
CA ALA A 201 -16.49 -2.69 2.67
C ALA A 201 -17.49 -1.73 3.34
N VAL A 202 -16.98 -0.64 3.90
CA VAL A 202 -17.78 0.37 4.61
C VAL A 202 -17.60 1.72 3.93
N ASP A 203 -18.69 2.45 3.68
CA ASP A 203 -18.61 3.79 3.10
C ASP A 203 -17.83 4.73 4.03
N LEU A 204 -16.92 5.51 3.44
CA LEU A 204 -16.23 6.59 4.15
C LEU A 204 -17.21 7.72 4.43
N ARG A 205 -17.31 8.15 5.69
CA ARG A 205 -18.28 9.18 6.08
C ARG A 205 -17.85 10.55 5.56
N LYS A 206 -18.81 11.26 4.97
CA LYS A 206 -18.67 12.67 4.62
C LYS A 206 -18.52 13.52 5.89
N GLY A 207 -17.67 14.54 5.83
CA GLY A 207 -17.35 15.46 6.92
C GLY A 207 -16.32 14.93 7.93
N GLN A 208 -15.87 13.68 7.78
CA GLN A 208 -14.78 13.12 8.59
C GLN A 208 -13.44 13.29 7.90
N GLN A 209 -12.38 13.33 8.71
CA GLN A 209 -11.02 13.39 8.21
C GLN A 209 -10.52 11.97 7.90
N VAL A 210 -9.52 11.88 7.03
CA VAL A 210 -8.86 10.61 6.69
C VAL A 210 -8.38 9.88 7.94
N GLY A 211 -7.77 10.59 8.90
CA GLY A 211 -7.25 10.01 10.14
C GLY A 211 -8.30 9.52 11.13
N ASP A 212 -9.58 9.89 10.95
CA ASP A 212 -10.67 9.35 11.76
C ASP A 212 -11.08 7.94 11.30
N GLU A 213 -10.84 7.62 10.02
CA GLU A 213 -11.41 6.44 9.37
C GLU A 213 -10.36 5.43 8.87
N LEU A 214 -9.14 5.90 8.59
CA LEU A 214 -8.04 5.12 8.02
C LEU A 214 -6.79 5.19 8.91
N ASP A 215 -6.13 4.05 9.07
CA ASP A 215 -4.90 3.87 9.83
C ASP A 215 -3.93 2.96 9.05
N TYR A 216 -2.74 2.67 9.60
CA TYR A 216 -1.75 1.83 8.91
C TYR A 216 -2.19 0.38 8.65
N LEU A 217 -3.19 -0.14 9.37
CA LEU A 217 -3.79 -1.45 9.11
C LEU A 217 -4.95 -1.38 8.11
N ASN A 218 -5.74 -0.31 8.18
CA ASN A 218 -7.01 -0.12 7.48
C ASN A 218 -6.90 0.96 6.41
N ARG A 219 -5.83 0.92 5.62
CA ARG A 219 -5.53 1.93 4.58
C ARG A 219 -6.00 1.57 3.18
N TYR A 220 -6.68 0.44 2.99
CA TYR A 220 -7.14 0.00 1.69
C TYR A 220 -8.53 0.54 1.37
N VAL A 221 -8.64 1.20 0.22
CA VAL A 221 -9.84 1.91 -0.23
C VAL A 221 -10.25 1.43 -1.62
N ILE A 222 -11.53 1.08 -1.77
CA ILE A 222 -12.16 0.79 -3.04
C ILE A 222 -13.02 1.99 -3.44
N CYS A 223 -12.78 2.46 -4.65
CA CYS A 223 -13.55 3.50 -5.31
C CYS A 223 -14.36 2.86 -6.45
N SER A 224 -15.68 3.00 -6.43
CA SER A 224 -16.55 2.58 -7.53
C SER A 224 -17.03 3.81 -8.29
N LEU A 225 -16.84 3.82 -9.61
CA LEU A 225 -17.22 4.93 -10.48
C LEU A 225 -18.36 4.53 -11.43
N GLU A 226 -19.54 5.13 -11.23
CA GLU A 226 -20.75 4.88 -11.99
C GLU A 226 -21.40 6.19 -12.43
N LYS A 227 -21.54 6.44 -13.75
CA LYS A 227 -22.28 7.61 -14.24
C LYS A 227 -23.75 7.50 -13.87
N ARG A 228 -24.26 8.50 -13.14
CA ARG A 228 -25.69 8.59 -12.82
C ARG A 228 -26.57 8.92 -14.02
N LYS A 229 -26.00 9.53 -15.06
CA LYS A 229 -26.69 9.84 -16.32
C LYS A 229 -26.09 9.00 -17.43
N LYS A 230 -26.89 8.07 -17.98
CA LYS A 230 -26.64 7.46 -19.29
C LYS A 230 -26.84 8.54 -20.36
N SER A 231 -25.94 9.52 -20.44
CA SER A 231 -25.75 10.20 -21.72
C SER A 231 -25.25 9.13 -22.68
N GLU A 232 -25.88 9.02 -23.85
CA GLU A 232 -25.54 8.11 -24.95
C GLU A 232 -24.05 8.18 -25.26
N PHE A 233 -23.25 7.40 -24.54
CA PHE A 233 -21.83 7.32 -24.78
C PHE A 233 -21.62 6.13 -25.69
N ASP A 234 -21.34 6.44 -26.95
CA ASP A 234 -21.03 5.45 -27.96
C ASP A 234 -19.64 4.85 -27.64
N LEU A 235 -19.64 3.82 -26.79
CA LEU A 235 -18.45 3.02 -26.41
C LEU A 235 -17.69 2.47 -27.62
N SER A 236 -18.33 2.47 -28.80
CA SER A 236 -17.77 2.06 -30.09
C SER A 236 -16.59 2.91 -30.56
N GLN A 237 -16.42 4.15 -30.09
CA GLN A 237 -15.27 5.00 -30.45
C GLN A 237 -14.06 4.84 -29.51
N ALA A 238 -14.27 4.43 -28.25
CA ALA A 238 -13.19 4.27 -27.28
C ALA A 238 -12.33 3.01 -27.51
N ALA A 239 -12.82 2.03 -28.27
CA ALA A 239 -12.11 0.80 -28.59
C ALA A 239 -11.03 0.95 -29.68
N ASN A 240 -10.97 2.09 -30.38
CA ASN A 240 -10.14 2.26 -31.59
C ASN A 240 -8.97 3.25 -31.45
N SER A 241 -8.75 3.87 -30.28
CA SER A 241 -7.59 4.75 -30.07
C SER A 241 -6.34 3.97 -29.66
N SER A 242 -5.78 3.20 -30.60
CA SER A 242 -4.41 2.67 -30.50
C SER A 242 -3.41 3.80 -30.78
N HIS A 243 -3.25 4.75 -29.87
CA HIS A 243 -2.14 5.70 -29.89
C HIS A 243 -1.24 5.41 -28.68
N SER A 244 -0.03 4.90 -28.95
CA SER A 244 0.94 4.56 -27.92
C SER A 244 1.62 5.82 -27.40
N TYR A 245 0.99 6.49 -26.45
CA TYR A 245 1.75 7.32 -25.52
C TYR A 245 2.46 6.39 -24.55
N THR A 246 3.76 6.59 -24.39
CA THR A 246 4.57 5.87 -23.40
C THR A 246 3.98 6.16 -22.02
N VAL A 247 3.48 5.12 -21.35
CA VAL A 247 2.89 5.17 -19.98
C VAL A 247 3.77 5.94 -18.99
N ASN A 248 5.08 6.02 -19.26
CA ASN A 248 6.05 6.78 -18.48
C ASN A 248 5.82 8.30 -18.46
N ASP A 249 5.41 8.92 -19.57
CA ASP A 249 5.21 10.38 -19.62
C ASP A 249 3.97 10.77 -18.82
N THR A 250 2.93 9.94 -18.89
CA THR A 250 1.70 10.05 -18.09
C THR A 250 1.97 9.95 -16.59
N PHE A 251 2.85 9.02 -16.20
CA PHE A 251 3.17 8.78 -14.80
C PHE A 251 3.93 9.97 -14.20
N ASN A 252 4.88 10.53 -14.93
CA ASN A 252 5.64 11.70 -14.48
C ASN A 252 4.72 12.92 -14.23
N ASP A 253 3.82 13.24 -15.15
CA ASP A 253 2.89 14.37 -15.00
C ASP A 253 1.90 14.18 -13.83
N LEU A 254 1.42 12.95 -13.64
CA LEU A 254 0.54 12.60 -12.52
C LEU A 254 1.27 12.71 -11.17
N THR A 255 2.49 12.17 -11.07
CA THR A 255 3.29 12.20 -9.83
C THR A 255 3.75 13.61 -9.45
N CYS A 256 3.87 14.53 -10.42
CA CYS A 256 4.13 15.95 -10.16
C CYS A 256 2.92 16.67 -9.55
N THR A 257 1.69 16.21 -9.85
CA THR A 257 0.47 16.84 -9.31
C THR A 257 -0.01 16.19 -8.02
N PHE A 258 0.10 14.87 -7.95
CA PHE A 258 -0.36 14.06 -6.83
C PHE A 258 0.79 13.20 -6.32
N PRO A 259 0.94 13.07 -4.99
CA PRO A 259 1.95 12.18 -4.41
C PRO A 259 1.47 10.72 -4.54
N ILE A 260 1.46 10.19 -5.75
CA ILE A 260 1.08 8.81 -6.06
C ILE A 260 2.30 7.94 -6.36
N ARG A 261 2.16 6.63 -6.19
CA ARG A 261 3.13 5.63 -6.63
C ARG A 261 2.43 4.33 -7.04
N SER A 262 3.20 3.41 -7.62
CA SER A 262 2.72 2.06 -7.98
C SER A 262 1.48 2.05 -8.90
N LEU A 263 1.35 3.04 -9.80
CA LEU A 263 0.20 3.15 -10.70
C LEU A 263 0.14 1.96 -11.66
N LYS A 264 -1.00 1.30 -11.69
CA LYS A 264 -1.33 0.18 -12.57
C LYS A 264 -2.72 0.39 -13.16
N VAL A 265 -2.85 0.14 -14.46
CA VAL A 265 -4.13 0.25 -15.16
C VAL A 265 -4.40 -1.05 -15.91
N GLU A 266 -5.50 -1.72 -15.60
CA GLU A 266 -5.85 -3.03 -16.14
C GLU A 266 -7.27 -3.03 -16.73
N PRO A 267 -7.51 -3.76 -17.84
CA PRO A 267 -8.86 -4.03 -18.29
C PRO A 267 -9.59 -4.93 -17.29
N LYS A 268 -10.85 -4.62 -16.99
CA LYS A 268 -11.74 -5.45 -16.17
C LYS A 268 -12.30 -6.57 -17.03
N VAL A 269 -11.65 -7.74 -17.01
CA VAL A 269 -12.13 -8.93 -17.72
C VAL A 269 -13.26 -9.57 -16.90
N TYR A 270 -14.50 -9.42 -17.35
CA TYR A 270 -15.57 -10.29 -16.87
C TYR A 270 -15.38 -11.66 -17.51
N SER A 271 -14.98 -12.66 -16.71
CA SER A 271 -15.25 -14.04 -17.10
C SER A 271 -16.76 -14.21 -17.02
N ASN A 272 -17.45 -14.09 -18.15
CA ASN A 272 -18.86 -14.39 -18.22
C ASN A 272 -19.00 -15.91 -17.99
N PRO A 273 -19.56 -16.41 -16.86
CA PRO A 273 -19.69 -17.85 -16.65
C PRO A 273 -20.71 -18.49 -17.63
N TYR A 274 -21.37 -17.68 -18.48
CA TYR A 274 -22.36 -18.11 -19.46
C TYR A 274 -21.89 -18.18 -20.91
N GLU A 275 -20.66 -17.78 -21.24
CA GLU A 275 -20.14 -17.83 -22.62
C GLU A 275 -19.31 -19.08 -22.97
N MET A 276 -19.44 -20.15 -22.18
CA MET A 276 -18.85 -21.45 -22.49
C MET A 276 -19.84 -22.48 -23.06
N LYS A 277 -21.00 -22.02 -23.60
CA LYS A 277 -22.00 -22.90 -24.24
C LYS A 277 -22.56 -22.37 -25.58
N SER A 278 -21.77 -21.67 -26.39
CA SER A 278 -22.15 -21.31 -27.77
C SER A 278 -21.14 -21.72 -28.86
N HIS A 279 -20.19 -22.59 -28.55
CA HIS A 279 -19.40 -23.32 -29.53
C HIS A 279 -19.75 -24.81 -29.51
N ASN A 280 -20.95 -25.13 -30.00
CA ASN A 280 -21.30 -26.43 -30.59
C ASN A 280 -22.78 -26.40 -31.02
N LYS A 281 -23.12 -25.60 -32.05
CA LYS A 281 -24.33 -25.78 -32.87
C LYS A 281 -24.36 -24.84 -34.08
N ILE A 282 -23.35 -24.94 -34.93
CA ILE A 282 -23.51 -24.71 -36.38
C ILE A 282 -22.66 -25.77 -37.08
N GLN A 283 -23.11 -27.01 -36.99
CA GLN A 283 -22.84 -28.02 -38.00
C GLN A 283 -24.17 -28.32 -38.66
N ASN A 284 -24.12 -28.27 -39.99
CA ASN A 284 -25.15 -28.59 -40.98
C ASN A 284 -25.89 -27.38 -41.56
N GLU A 285 -25.76 -27.29 -42.89
CA GLU A 285 -26.45 -26.42 -43.85
C GLU A 285 -25.84 -25.01 -43.95
N SER A 286 -24.93 -24.72 -44.87
CA SER A 286 -25.07 -24.93 -46.31
C SER A 286 -23.70 -24.84 -47.01
N MET A 287 -23.40 -25.82 -47.85
CA MET A 287 -22.35 -25.71 -48.86
C MET A 287 -22.76 -24.66 -49.89
N SER A 288 -21.95 -23.62 -50.08
CA SER A 288 -21.96 -22.82 -51.31
C SER A 288 -20.58 -22.18 -51.53
N ARG A 289 -19.71 -22.98 -52.17
CA ARG A 289 -18.63 -22.62 -53.11
C ARG A 289 -17.84 -21.33 -52.84
N GLN A 290 -16.64 -21.54 -52.29
CA GLN A 290 -15.47 -20.68 -52.43
C GLN A 290 -15.19 -20.37 -53.91
N LYS A 291 -14.99 -19.09 -54.25
CA LYS A 291 -14.20 -18.69 -55.42
C LYS A 291 -12.75 -18.48 -54.97
N MET A 292 -11.89 -19.42 -55.34
CA MET A 292 -10.43 -19.27 -55.25
C MET A 292 -9.98 -18.20 -56.25
N CYS A 293 -9.09 -17.32 -55.82
CA CYS A 293 -8.28 -16.51 -56.72
C CYS A 293 -6.91 -17.21 -56.83
N HIS A 294 -6.61 -17.76 -58.01
CA HIS A 294 -5.30 -18.29 -58.36
C HIS A 294 -4.43 -17.13 -58.86
N CYS A 295 -3.36 -16.81 -58.13
CA CYS A 295 -2.22 -16.11 -58.69
C CYS A 295 -1.15 -17.17 -58.95
N ASP A 296 -0.97 -17.54 -60.22
CA ASP A 296 0.13 -18.39 -60.65
C ASP A 296 1.39 -17.51 -60.81
N CYS A 297 2.45 -17.90 -60.11
CA CYS A 297 3.81 -17.45 -60.40
C CYS A 297 4.38 -18.32 -61.53
N PHE A 298 4.60 -17.72 -62.70
CA PHE A 298 5.75 -17.97 -63.58
C PHE A 298 6.05 -16.70 -64.38
#